data_AF-A0A4Y2V0P2-F1
#
_entry.id   AF-A0A4Y2V0P2-F1
#
_cell.length_a   1.000
_cell.length_b   1.000
_cell.length_c   1.000
_cell.angle_alpha   90.00
_cell.angle_beta   90.00
_cell.angle_gamma   90.00
#
_symmetry.space_group_name_H-M   'P 1'
#
loop_
_entity.id
_entity.type
_entity.pdbx_description
1 polymer ?
#
loop_
_entity_poly.entity_id
_entity_poly.type
_entity_poly.pdbx_seq_one_letter_code
_entity_poly.pdbx_strand_id
1 'polypeptide(L)'
;MDYVDLIKWENVTESPLTGRFSDDMIAEAIVNRAIIQETILPTIKGFPSHTRATERIVKVVKEAASAVCEPTRRDAFIRKRLKSRNLIPVFNTKHDYSPL
;
A
#
# COMPACT_ATOMS: atom_id res chain seq x y z
N MET A 1 2.27 -2.87 20.81
CA MET A 1 2.07 -1.76 19.87
C MET A 1 1.16 -2.31 18.79
N ASP A 2 -0.11 -1.99 18.90
CA ASP A 2 -1.13 -2.47 17.98
C ASP A 2 -1.10 -1.59 16.72
N TYR A 3 -1.55 -2.13 15.58
CA TYR A 3 -1.59 -1.41 14.30
C TYR A 3 -2.40 -0.10 14.41
N VAL A 4 -3.42 -0.09 15.27
CA VAL A 4 -4.26 1.08 15.56
C VAL A 4 -3.51 2.21 16.28
N ASP A 5 -2.42 1.89 17.00
CA ASP A 5 -1.58 2.87 17.71
C ASP A 5 -0.63 3.62 16.76
N LEU A 6 -0.47 3.14 15.52
CA LEU A 6 0.40 3.73 14.50
C LEU A 6 -0.29 4.85 13.71
N ILE A 7 -1.63 4.95 13.81
CA ILE A 7 -2.43 5.94 13.09
C ILE A 7 -2.72 7.10 14.05
N LYS A 8 -2.28 8.31 13.67
CA LYS A 8 -2.64 9.54 14.39
C LYS A 8 -4.07 9.94 14.02
N TRP A 9 -5.03 9.48 14.81
CA TRP A 9 -6.47 9.70 14.59
C TRP A 9 -6.90 11.17 14.64
N GLU A 10 -6.12 12.01 15.31
CA GLU A 10 -6.39 13.43 15.55
C GLU A 10 -6.57 14.28 14.28
N ASN A 11 -6.02 13.85 13.14
CA ASN A 11 -6.02 14.59 11.87
C ASN A 11 -6.55 13.77 10.69
N VAL A 12 -7.33 12.71 10.95
CA VAL A 12 -7.88 11.88 9.87
C VAL A 12 -8.97 12.68 9.16
N THR A 13 -8.68 13.04 7.90
CA THR A 13 -9.68 13.67 7.02
C THR A 13 -10.60 12.59 6.48
N GLU A 14 -11.87 12.92 6.34
CA GLU A 14 -12.87 12.01 5.78
C GLU A 14 -12.43 11.53 4.38
N SER A 15 -12.73 10.26 4.06
CA SER A 15 -12.41 9.71 2.76
C SER A 15 -13.16 10.50 1.68
N PRO A 16 -12.51 10.89 0.57
CA PRO A 16 -13.18 11.50 -0.57
C PRO A 16 -14.34 10.66 -1.12
N LEU A 17 -14.33 9.35 -0.82
CA LEU A 17 -15.37 8.40 -1.17
C LEU A 17 -16.66 8.61 -0.38
N THR A 18 -16.55 8.87 0.93
CA THR A 18 -17.70 9.00 1.84
C THR A 18 -18.15 10.44 1.99
N GLY A 19 -17.26 11.42 1.84
CA GLY A 19 -17.60 12.85 1.98
C GLY A 19 -18.55 13.40 0.91
N ARG A 20 -18.99 12.56 -0.04
CA ARG A 20 -20.03 12.87 -1.03
C ARG A 20 -21.43 12.42 -0.60
N PHE A 21 -21.53 11.66 0.49
CA PHE A 21 -22.77 11.10 1.01
C PHE A 21 -23.01 11.62 2.42
N SER A 22 -24.26 11.87 2.78
CA SER A 22 -24.60 12.19 4.17
C SER A 22 -24.59 10.91 5.03
N ASP A 23 -24.38 11.09 6.34
CA ASP A 23 -24.46 9.99 7.31
C ASP A 23 -25.81 9.27 7.24
N ASP A 24 -26.91 9.99 7.01
CA ASP A 24 -28.24 9.42 6.84
C ASP A 24 -28.33 8.51 5.60
N MET A 25 -27.77 8.95 4.47
CA MET A 25 -27.72 8.13 3.24
C MET A 25 -26.86 6.88 3.44
N ILE A 26 -25.76 6.99 4.19
CA ILE A 26 -24.90 5.85 4.53
C ILE A 26 -25.66 4.88 5.43
N ALA A 27 -26.33 5.38 6.47
CA ALA A 27 -27.15 4.57 7.38
C ALA A 27 -28.27 3.85 6.64
N GLU A 28 -28.97 4.54 5.73
CA GLU A 28 -30.02 3.96 4.91
C GLU A 28 -29.47 2.89 3.95
N ALA A 29 -28.29 3.14 3.34
CA ALA A 29 -27.65 2.19 2.44
C ALA A 29 -27.20 0.89 3.15
N ILE A 30 -26.84 0.96 4.44
CA ILE A 30 -26.50 -0.22 5.24
C ILE A 30 -27.72 -1.14 5.38
N VAL A 31 -28.91 -0.55 5.56
CA VAL A 31 -30.17 -1.30 5.72
C VAL A 31 -30.74 -1.71 4.36
N ASN A 32 -30.63 -0.84 3.35
CA ASN A 32 -31.17 -1.04 2.02
C ASN A 32 -30.05 -1.17 0.97
N ARG A 33 -29.76 -2.42 0.62
CA ARG A 33 -28.72 -2.78 -0.35
C ARG A 33 -28.98 -2.23 -1.77
N ALA A 34 -30.21 -1.85 -2.12
CA ALA A 34 -30.50 -1.24 -3.42
C ALA A 34 -29.81 0.13 -3.56
N ILE A 35 -29.77 0.92 -2.49
CA ILE A 35 -29.11 2.23 -2.46
C ILE A 35 -27.60 2.08 -2.71
N ILE A 36 -27.00 1.03 -2.15
CA ILE A 36 -25.60 0.69 -2.43
C ILE A 36 -25.40 0.46 -3.92
N GLN A 37 -26.24 -0.36 -4.57
CA GLN A 37 -26.06 -0.73 -5.97
C GLN A 37 -26.34 0.41 -6.95
N GLU A 38 -27.38 1.21 -6.67
CA GLU A 38 -27.89 2.21 -7.60
C GLU A 38 -27.21 3.57 -7.44
N THR A 39 -26.73 3.91 -6.23
CA THR A 39 -26.24 5.26 -5.93
C THR A 39 -24.75 5.27 -5.56
N ILE A 40 -24.36 4.41 -4.62
CA ILE A 40 -23.00 4.43 -4.06
C ILE A 40 -22.00 3.74 -5.01
N LEU A 41 -22.32 2.54 -5.48
CA LEU A 41 -21.43 1.73 -6.34
C LEU A 41 -21.01 2.45 -7.64
N PRO A 42 -21.91 3.13 -8.37
CA PRO A 42 -21.54 3.90 -9.56
C PRO A 42 -20.55 5.03 -9.25
N THR A 43 -20.72 5.68 -8.10
CA THR A 43 -19.82 6.74 -7.64
C THR A 43 -18.45 6.18 -7.29
N ILE A 44 -18.39 5.05 -6.55
CA ILE A 44 -17.14 4.33 -6.25
C ILE A 44 -16.42 3.89 -7.53
N LYS A 45 -17.17 3.37 -8.51
CA LYS A 45 -16.63 2.97 -9.83
C LYS A 45 -16.11 4.16 -10.64
N GLY A 46 -16.71 5.35 -10.44
CA GLY A 46 -16.29 6.60 -11.08
C GLY A 46 -15.04 7.21 -10.45
N PHE A 47 -14.71 6.86 -9.19
CA PHE A 47 -13.41 7.20 -8.65
C PHE A 47 -12.34 6.39 -9.40
N PRO A 48 -11.28 7.04 -9.92
CA PRO A 48 -10.10 6.35 -10.43
C PRO A 48 -9.28 5.81 -9.23
N SER A 49 -9.91 4.98 -8.41
CA SER A 49 -9.29 4.19 -7.34
C SER A 49 -8.33 3.16 -7.93
N HIS A 50 -8.53 2.78 -9.20
CA HIS A 50 -7.51 2.23 -10.08
C HIS A 50 -6.65 3.33 -10.68
N THR A 51 -5.83 3.98 -9.86
CA THR A 51 -4.71 4.71 -10.45
C THR A 51 -3.76 3.71 -11.09
N ARG A 52 -3.25 4.05 -12.28
CA ARG A 52 -2.14 3.34 -12.92
C ARG A 52 -0.97 3.10 -11.96
N ALA A 53 -0.82 3.95 -10.93
CA ALA A 53 0.14 3.79 -9.85
C ALA A 53 -0.17 2.56 -8.98
N THR A 54 -1.42 2.38 -8.52
CA THR A 54 -1.84 1.18 -7.77
C THR A 54 -1.59 -0.10 -8.57
N GLU A 55 -1.98 -0.12 -9.85
CA GLU A 55 -1.74 -1.28 -10.73
C GLU A 55 -0.24 -1.57 -10.92
N ARG A 56 0.57 -0.51 -11.13
CA ARG A 56 2.04 -0.64 -11.23
C ARG A 56 2.65 -1.18 -9.94
N ILE A 57 2.22 -0.69 -8.77
CA ILE A 57 2.73 -1.16 -7.47
C ILE A 57 2.37 -2.62 -7.27
N VAL A 58 1.10 -3.01 -7.47
CA VAL A 58 0.66 -4.40 -7.35
C VAL A 58 1.44 -5.30 -8.31
N LYS A 59 1.66 -4.87 -9.55
CA LYS A 59 2.48 -5.60 -10.53
C LYS A 59 3.92 -5.79 -10.04
N VAL A 60 4.59 -4.71 -9.64
CA VAL A 60 5.99 -4.76 -9.14
C VAL A 60 6.11 -5.66 -7.93
N VAL A 61 5.18 -5.55 -6.97
CA VAL A 61 5.15 -6.40 -5.77
C VAL A 61 4.95 -7.86 -6.15
N LYS A 62 4.01 -8.14 -7.05
CA LYS A 62 3.72 -9.51 -7.52
C LYS A 62 4.89 -10.13 -8.26
N GLU A 63 5.52 -9.40 -9.17
CA GLU A 63 6.72 -9.85 -9.90
C GLU A 63 7.88 -10.12 -8.93
N ALA A 64 8.14 -9.20 -8.00
CA ALA A 64 9.17 -9.37 -6.98
C ALA A 64 8.90 -10.58 -6.06
N ALA A 65 7.65 -10.75 -5.61
CA ALA A 65 7.26 -11.89 -4.78
C ALA A 65 7.38 -13.22 -5.55
N SER A 66 6.98 -13.25 -6.82
CA SER A 66 7.09 -14.44 -7.67
C SER A 66 8.54 -14.90 -7.86
N ALA A 67 9.50 -13.96 -7.81
CA ALA A 67 10.92 -14.26 -7.93
C ALA A 67 11.48 -15.07 -6.75
N VAL A 68 10.79 -15.05 -5.59
CA VAL A 68 11.26 -15.64 -4.32
C VAL A 68 10.25 -16.64 -3.70
N CYS A 69 9.25 -17.06 -4.46
CA CYS A 69 8.20 -17.96 -3.95
C CYS A 69 8.76 -19.34 -3.56
N GLU A 70 9.68 -19.88 -4.36
CA GLU A 70 10.31 -21.18 -4.09
C GLU A 70 11.43 -21.09 -3.04
N PRO A 71 11.58 -22.09 -2.14
CA PRO A 71 12.62 -22.10 -1.12
C PRO A 71 14.04 -21.90 -1.68
N THR A 72 14.36 -22.57 -2.79
CA THR A 72 15.67 -22.47 -3.46
C THR A 72 15.91 -21.09 -4.07
N ARG A 73 14.88 -20.49 -4.68
CA ARG A 73 14.94 -19.15 -5.27
C ARG A 73 15.09 -18.07 -4.19
N ARG A 74 14.38 -18.23 -3.08
CA ARG A 74 14.48 -17.35 -1.91
C ARG A 74 15.88 -17.37 -1.31
N ASP A 75 16.43 -18.55 -1.08
CA ASP A 75 17.77 -18.70 -0.53
C ASP A 75 18.85 -18.11 -1.45
N ALA A 76 18.76 -18.36 -2.77
CA ALA A 76 19.64 -17.73 -3.75
C ALA A 76 19.53 -16.20 -3.74
N PHE A 77 18.31 -15.66 -3.65
CA PHE A 77 18.07 -14.21 -3.54
C PHE A 77 18.70 -13.62 -2.29
N ILE A 78 18.52 -14.25 -1.12
CA ILE A 78 19.11 -13.82 0.16
C ILE A 78 20.64 -13.82 0.07
N ARG A 79 21.25 -14.92 -0.39
CA ARG A 79 22.71 -15.02 -0.53
C ARG A 79 23.27 -13.97 -1.48
N LYS A 80 22.60 -13.69 -2.60
CA LYS A 80 23.00 -12.62 -3.52
C LYS A 80 22.93 -11.24 -2.87
N ARG A 81 21.89 -10.96 -2.07
CA ARG A 81 21.73 -9.70 -1.34
C ARG A 81 22.80 -9.52 -0.26
N LEU A 82 23.14 -10.59 0.48
CA LEU A 82 24.21 -10.58 1.47
C LEU A 82 25.56 -10.29 0.81
N LYS A 83 25.89 -10.97 -0.30
CA LYS A 83 27.11 -10.70 -1.07
C LYS A 83 27.17 -9.24 -1.55
N SER A 84 26.07 -8.71 -2.08
CA SER A 84 26.00 -7.32 -2.52
C SER A 84 26.19 -6.33 -1.37
N ARG A 85 25.66 -6.62 -0.17
CA ARG A 85 25.86 -5.77 1.02
C ARG A 85 27.29 -5.79 1.52
N ASN A 86 27.98 -6.93 1.43
CA ASN A 86 29.39 -7.03 1.79
C ASN A 86 30.31 -6.22 0.86
N LEU A 87 29.85 -5.83 -0.33
CA LEU A 87 30.58 -4.93 -1.23
C LEU A 87 30.41 -3.46 -0.86
N ILE A 88 29.40 -3.13 -0.03
CA ILE A 88 29.17 -1.76 0.41
C ILE A 88 30.11 -1.49 1.59
N PRO A 89 30.96 -0.45 1.52
CA PRO A 89 31.83 -0.10 2.65
C PRO A 89 31.01 0.22 3.89
N VAL A 90 31.51 -0.21 5.05
CA VAL A 90 30.93 0.16 6.34
C VAL A 90 31.45 1.52 6.72
N PHE A 91 30.54 2.47 6.95
CA PHE A 91 30.84 3.82 7.40
C PHE A 91 30.38 3.95 8.85
N ASN A 92 31.28 4.35 9.75
CA ASN A 92 30.97 4.54 11.16
C ASN A 92 30.41 5.94 11.41
N THR A 93 30.84 6.92 10.60
CA THR A 93 30.37 8.30 10.64
C THR A 93 29.92 8.76 9.26
N LYS A 94 29.09 9.80 9.22
CA LYS A 94 28.68 10.42 7.95
C LYS A 94 29.86 11.02 7.18
N HIS A 95 30.92 11.44 7.89
CA HIS A 95 32.12 11.99 7.27
C HIS A 95 32.95 10.93 6.53
N ASP A 96 32.79 9.66 6.88
CA ASP A 96 33.46 8.55 6.20
C ASP A 96 32.91 8.33 4.78
N TYR A 97 31.68 8.81 4.52
CA TYR A 97 31.07 8.77 3.19
C TYR A 97 31.57 9.92 2.33
N SER A 98 32.44 9.61 1.36
CA SER A 98 32.87 10.54 0.32
C SER A 98 32.32 10.09 -1.03
N PRO A 99 31.29 10.75 -1.59
CA PRO A 99 30.86 10.49 -2.96
C PRO A 99 31.96 10.91 -3.95
N LEU A 100 32.12 10.12 -5.03
CA LEU A 100 32.95 10.45 -6.18
C LEU A 100 32.33 11.60 -7.00
#